data_AF-A0A8T4Q0L8-F1
#
_entry.id   AF-A0A8T4Q0L8-F1
#
_cell.length_a   1.000
_cell.length_b   1.000
_cell.length_c   1.000
_cell.angle_alpha   90.00
_cell.angle_beta   90.00
_cell.angle_gamma   90.00
#
_symmetry.space_group_name_H-M   'P 1'
#
loop_
_entity.id
_entity.type
_entity.pdbx_description
1 polymer ?
#
loop_
_entity_poly.entity_id
_entity_poly.type
_entity_poly.pdbx_seq_one_letter_code
_entity_poly.pdbx_strand_id
1 'polypeptide(L)'
;ENCEVSPEAKKWIDEQLPGPYTLILRLKNPDCIAHNVNFGKDTLGVRIPAHWISDLVGRLGFPCVTTSANKSGERFMTSQEDLDAEVAAHVDFFISEGGKKGRPSTLVDLTGPMPVLQRR
;
A
#
# COMPACT_ATOMS: atom_id res chain seq x y z
N GLU A 1 -11.20 4.77 -10.72
CA GLU A 1 -12.62 5.19 -10.55
C GLU A 1 -12.85 5.97 -9.26
N ASN A 2 -12.31 5.51 -8.13
CA ASN A 2 -12.52 6.14 -6.81
C ASN A 2 -11.52 7.26 -6.48
N CYS A 3 -10.41 7.35 -7.20
CA CYS A 3 -9.43 8.43 -7.07
C CYS A 3 -9.41 9.30 -8.32
N GLU A 4 -9.06 10.57 -8.14
CA GLU A 4 -8.70 11.45 -9.24
C GLU A 4 -7.36 11.01 -9.85
N VAL A 5 -7.30 11.01 -11.17
CA VAL A 5 -6.09 10.62 -11.92
C VAL A 5 -5.78 11.74 -12.91
N SER A 6 -4.87 12.64 -12.50
CA SER A 6 -4.31 13.67 -13.38
C SER A 6 -3.44 13.05 -14.48
N PRO A 7 -3.09 13.79 -15.55
CA PRO A 7 -2.15 13.29 -16.57
C PRO A 7 -0.81 12.83 -15.98
N GLU A 8 -0.29 13.55 -14.98
CA GLU A 8 0.93 13.18 -14.27
C GLU A 8 0.71 11.89 -13.45
N ALA A 9 -0.40 11.77 -12.72
CA ALA A 9 -0.69 10.56 -11.97
C ALA A 9 -0.85 9.34 -12.88
N LYS A 10 -1.48 9.53 -14.06
CA LYS A 10 -1.58 8.49 -15.08
C LYS A 10 -0.20 8.02 -15.54
N LYS A 11 0.72 8.95 -15.80
CA LYS A 11 2.10 8.62 -16.17
C LYS A 11 2.80 7.77 -15.09
N TRP A 12 2.68 8.16 -13.82
CA TRP A 12 3.23 7.37 -12.71
C TRP A 12 2.60 5.98 -12.60
N ILE A 13 1.29 5.86 -12.79
CA ILE A 13 0.61 4.56 -12.81
C ILE A 13 1.15 3.70 -13.94
N ASP A 14 1.22 4.23 -15.16
CA ASP A 14 1.57 3.47 -16.36
C ASP A 14 3.07 3.12 -16.40
N GLU A 15 3.95 3.95 -15.82
CA GLU A 15 5.42 3.76 -15.88
C GLU A 15 6.04 3.14 -14.61
N GLN A 16 5.41 3.32 -13.44
CA GLN A 16 6.02 2.97 -12.14
C GLN A 16 5.27 1.85 -11.40
N LEU A 17 4.09 1.45 -11.88
CA LEU A 17 3.32 0.33 -11.34
C LEU A 17 3.14 -0.76 -12.40
N PRO A 18 3.28 -2.06 -12.05
CA PRO A 18 3.67 -2.58 -10.74
C PRO A 18 5.11 -2.23 -10.36
N GLY A 19 5.36 -1.88 -9.09
CA GLY A 19 6.69 -1.42 -8.68
C GLY A 19 6.86 -1.07 -7.20
N PRO A 20 7.97 -0.38 -6.85
CA PRO A 20 8.33 -0.06 -5.47
C PRO A 20 7.69 1.24 -4.95
N TYR A 21 6.63 1.74 -5.60
CA TYR A 21 6.02 3.03 -5.27
C TYR A 21 4.66 2.88 -4.59
N THR A 22 4.34 3.86 -3.75
CA THR A 22 2.99 4.12 -3.24
C THR A 22 2.60 5.53 -3.65
N LEU A 23 1.52 5.62 -4.42
CA LEU A 23 1.03 6.86 -5.00
C LEU A 23 -0.09 7.42 -4.11
N ILE A 24 0.08 8.63 -3.60
CA ILE A 24 -0.98 9.33 -2.84
C ILE A 24 -1.84 10.09 -3.85
N LEU A 25 -3.12 9.73 -3.90
CA LEU A 25 -4.09 10.29 -4.84
C LEU A 25 -5.25 10.94 -4.07
N ARG A 26 -5.86 11.97 -4.66
CA ARG A 26 -7.11 12.56 -4.17
C ARG A 26 -8.25 11.56 -4.32
N LEU A 27 -9.05 11.39 -3.27
CA LEU A 27 -10.28 10.62 -3.34
C LEU A 27 -11.35 11.42 -4.07
N LYS A 28 -11.96 10.79 -5.07
CA LYS A 28 -13.15 11.27 -5.78
C LYS A 28 -14.43 10.75 -5.11
N ASN A 29 -14.37 9.53 -4.58
CA ASN A 29 -15.49 8.89 -3.90
C ASN A 29 -15.09 8.56 -2.45
N PRO A 30 -15.44 9.41 -1.46
CA PRO A 30 -15.04 9.18 -0.06
C PRO A 30 -15.73 7.95 0.56
N ASP A 31 -16.90 7.55 0.06
CA ASP A 31 -17.66 6.41 0.57
C ASP A 31 -17.11 5.05 0.10
N CYS A 32 -16.12 5.05 -0.80
CA CYS A 32 -15.49 3.81 -1.28
C CYS A 32 -14.55 3.17 -0.24
N ILE A 33 -14.24 3.87 0.85
CA ILE A 33 -13.27 3.44 1.84
C ILE A 33 -13.81 3.63 3.26
N ALA A 34 -13.58 2.64 4.13
CA ALA A 34 -13.97 2.75 5.52
C ALA A 34 -13.15 3.83 6.24
N HIS A 35 -13.80 4.59 7.13
CA HIS A 35 -13.17 5.71 7.85
C HIS A 35 -11.90 5.32 8.61
N ASN A 36 -11.81 4.09 9.13
CA ASN A 36 -10.63 3.59 9.85
C ASN A 36 -9.41 3.31 8.96
N VAL A 37 -9.55 3.33 7.63
CA VAL A 37 -8.43 3.10 6.70
C VAL A 37 -7.66 4.38 6.44
N ASN A 38 -8.36 5.49 6.20
CA ASN A 38 -7.76 6.79 5.86
C ASN A 38 -7.95 7.86 6.95
N PHE A 39 -8.66 7.56 8.03
CA PHE A 39 -8.98 8.48 9.13
C PHE A 39 -9.66 9.78 8.65
N GLY A 40 -10.56 9.66 7.67
CA GLY A 40 -11.31 10.80 7.13
C GLY A 40 -10.50 11.74 6.25
N LYS A 41 -9.28 11.36 5.85
CA LYS A 41 -8.48 12.11 4.88
C LYS A 41 -9.14 12.09 3.49
N ASP A 42 -8.94 13.16 2.75
CA ASP A 42 -9.35 13.31 1.35
C ASP A 42 -8.41 12.61 0.35
N THR A 43 -7.47 11.80 0.84
CA THR A 43 -6.43 11.16 0.05
C THR A 43 -6.28 9.69 0.41
N LEU A 44 -5.76 8.90 -0.54
CA LEU A 44 -5.51 7.48 -0.40
C LEU A 44 -4.16 7.11 -1.01
N GLY A 45 -3.37 6.34 -0.26
CA GLY A 45 -2.14 5.73 -0.77
C GLY A 45 -2.46 4.43 -1.51
N VAL A 46 -2.15 4.36 -2.80
CA VAL A 46 -2.39 3.21 -3.66
C VAL A 46 -1.07 2.60 -4.11
N ARG A 47 -0.98 1.27 -4.08
CA ARG A 47 0.21 0.52 -4.49
C ARG A 47 -0.17 -0.73 -5.27
N ILE A 48 0.57 -0.99 -6.34
CA ILE A 48 0.57 -2.27 -7.04
C ILE A 48 2.02 -2.78 -6.98
N PRO A 49 2.36 -3.72 -6.08
CA PRO A 49 3.73 -4.22 -5.98
C PRO A 49 4.11 -5.07 -7.21
N ALA A 50 5.35 -4.96 -7.68
CA ALA A 50 5.93 -5.91 -8.64
C ALA A 50 6.23 -7.26 -7.96
N HIS A 51 5.16 -8.00 -7.66
CA HIS A 51 5.19 -9.23 -6.86
C HIS A 51 3.96 -10.08 -7.18
N TRP A 52 4.07 -11.41 -7.08
CA TRP A 52 2.98 -12.35 -7.40
C TRP A 52 1.71 -12.11 -6.58
N ILE A 53 1.84 -11.45 -5.43
CA ILE A 53 0.69 -11.09 -4.58
C ILE A 53 -0.29 -10.17 -5.32
N SER A 54 0.18 -9.36 -6.27
CA SER A 54 -0.70 -8.52 -7.10
C SER A 54 -1.64 -9.35 -7.97
N ASP A 55 -1.16 -10.48 -8.49
CA ASP A 55 -1.99 -11.41 -9.28
C ASP A 55 -3.02 -12.10 -8.38
N LEU A 56 -2.65 -12.44 -7.14
CA LEU A 56 -3.58 -12.99 -6.16
C LEU A 56 -4.70 -11.97 -5.86
N VAL A 57 -4.36 -10.73 -5.54
CA VAL A 57 -5.33 -9.67 -5.25
C VAL A 57 -6.22 -9.41 -6.47
N GLY A 58 -5.67 -9.44 -7.68
CA GLY A 58 -6.44 -9.34 -8.92
C GLY A 58 -7.50 -10.44 -9.07
N ARG A 59 -7.19 -11.67 -8.64
CA ARG A 59 -8.13 -12.80 -8.62
C ARG A 59 -9.19 -12.70 -7.52
N LEU A 60 -8.89 -12.03 -6.40
CA LEU A 60 -9.87 -11.77 -5.34
C LEU A 60 -10.97 -10.80 -5.79
N GLY A 61 -10.67 -9.91 -6.74
CA GLY A 61 -11.64 -8.97 -7.30
C GLY A 61 -11.94 -7.77 -6.40
N PHE A 62 -11.21 -7.59 -5.29
CA PHE A 62 -11.31 -6.43 -4.40
C PHE A 62 -9.92 -5.98 -3.92
N PRO A 63 -9.73 -4.69 -3.62
CA PRO A 63 -8.46 -4.18 -3.11
C PRO A 63 -8.21 -4.66 -1.68
N CYS A 64 -6.93 -4.89 -1.34
CA CYS A 64 -6.53 -5.20 0.02
C CYS A 64 -5.96 -3.95 0.71
N VAL A 65 -6.53 -3.60 1.86
CA VAL A 65 -5.91 -2.64 2.78
C VAL A 65 -4.73 -3.32 3.44
N THR A 66 -3.56 -2.68 3.40
CA THR A 66 -2.33 -3.24 3.96
C THR A 66 -1.58 -2.19 4.77
N THR A 67 -0.92 -2.65 5.82
CA THR A 67 0.09 -1.90 6.57
C THR A 67 1.37 -2.73 6.61
N SER A 68 2.47 -2.15 7.08
CA SER A 68 3.60 -2.97 7.47
C SER A 68 3.18 -3.89 8.63
N ALA A 69 3.63 -5.15 8.59
CA ALA A 69 3.37 -6.11 9.65
C ALA A 69 4.26 -5.78 10.86
N ASN A 70 3.77 -4.91 11.74
CA ASN A 70 4.38 -4.56 13.02
C ASN A 70 3.37 -3.91 13.96
N LYS A 71 3.72 -3.92 15.25
CA LYS A 71 3.14 -2.99 16.21
C LYS A 71 3.54 -1.57 15.87
N SER A 72 2.61 -0.63 15.98
CA SER A 72 2.85 0.78 15.63
C SER A 72 4.06 1.33 16.38
N GLY A 73 5.06 1.84 15.65
CA GLY A 73 6.31 2.37 16.20
C GLY A 73 7.46 1.37 16.29
N GLU A 74 7.20 0.08 16.09
CA GLU A 74 8.23 -0.96 16.08
C GLU A 74 8.79 -1.23 14.67
N ARG A 75 9.87 -2.02 14.61
CA ARG A 75 10.46 -2.44 13.34
C ARG A 75 9.47 -3.34 12.59
N PHE A 76 9.38 -3.15 11.28
CA PHE A 76 8.59 -4.05 10.43
C PHE A 76 9.23 -5.43 10.38
N MET A 77 8.39 -6.47 10.42
CA MET A 77 8.79 -7.86 10.31
C MET A 77 9.59 -8.09 9.02
N THR A 78 10.75 -8.73 9.11
CA THR A 78 11.58 -9.09 7.95
C THR A 78 11.71 -10.60 7.76
N SER A 79 11.44 -11.38 8.79
CA SER A 79 11.33 -12.83 8.73
C SER A 79 10.21 -13.34 9.63
N GLN A 80 9.87 -14.62 9.49
CA GLN A 80 8.80 -15.23 10.28
C GLN A 80 9.15 -15.27 11.78
N GLU A 81 10.43 -15.36 12.11
CA GLU A 81 10.91 -15.35 13.49
C GLU A 81 10.69 -13.99 14.18
N ASP A 82 10.54 -12.92 13.40
CA ASP A 82 10.23 -11.57 13.90
C ASP A 82 8.72 -11.35 14.11
N LEU A 83 7.86 -12.35 13.82
CA LEU A 83 6.42 -12.19 13.93
C LEU A 83 6.00 -12.04 15.40
N ASP A 84 5.39 -10.90 15.71
CA ASP A 84 4.84 -10.65 17.03
C ASP A 84 3.75 -11.68 17.41
N ALA A 85 3.84 -12.22 18.63
CA ALA A 85 2.96 -13.30 19.10
C ALA A 85 1.48 -12.89 19.18
N GLU A 86 1.19 -11.61 19.43
CA GLU A 86 -0.17 -11.09 19.46
C GLU A 86 -0.74 -11.02 18.04
N VAL A 87 0.06 -10.55 17.07
CA VAL A 87 -0.34 -10.59 15.67
C VAL A 87 -0.56 -12.04 15.22
N ALA A 88 0.36 -12.95 15.55
CA ALA A 88 0.26 -14.38 15.22
C ALA A 88 -1.03 -15.02 15.77
N ALA A 89 -1.53 -14.57 16.93
CA ALA A 89 -2.76 -15.08 17.52
C ALA A 89 -4.05 -14.59 16.83
N HIS A 90 -3.99 -13.51 16.03
CA HIS A 90 -5.15 -12.87 15.41
C HIS A 90 -5.19 -12.98 13.87
N VAL A 91 -4.26 -13.70 13.25
CA VAL A 91 -4.24 -13.92 11.79
C VAL A 91 -4.86 -15.26 11.43
N ASP A 92 -5.76 -15.26 10.43
CA ASP A 92 -6.33 -16.50 9.90
C ASP A 92 -5.31 -17.28 9.04
N PHE A 93 -4.44 -16.55 8.34
CA PHE A 93 -3.46 -17.11 7.40
C PHE A 93 -2.13 -16.40 7.50
N PHE A 94 -1.05 -17.18 7.33
CA PHE A 94 0.30 -16.66 7.18
C PHE A 94 0.90 -17.16 5.86
N ILE A 95 1.40 -16.24 5.04
CA ILE A 95 2.05 -16.54 3.76
C ILE A 95 3.53 -16.19 3.91
N SER A 96 4.38 -17.21 3.87
CA SER A 96 5.84 -17.06 4.01
C SER A 96 6.54 -17.32 2.68
N GLU A 97 7.51 -16.46 2.35
CA GLU A 97 8.48 -16.69 1.28
C GLU A 97 9.92 -16.71 1.84
N GLY A 98 10.05 -16.95 3.15
CA GLY A 98 11.31 -16.80 3.88
C GLY A 98 11.65 -15.35 4.22
N GLY A 99 12.83 -15.15 4.81
CA GLY A 99 13.29 -13.82 5.22
C GLY A 99 13.56 -12.90 4.03
N LYS A 100 13.06 -11.67 4.09
CA LYS A 100 13.23 -10.65 3.03
C LYS A 100 13.97 -9.42 3.55
N LYS A 101 15.01 -9.02 2.82
CA LYS A 101 15.72 -7.74 3.00
C LYS A 101 15.09 -6.69 2.08
N GLY A 102 13.89 -6.23 2.43
CA GLY A 102 13.15 -5.22 1.67
C GLY A 102 13.33 -3.81 2.25
N ARG A 103 13.25 -2.80 1.39
CA ARG A 103 12.99 -1.42 1.82
C ARG A 103 11.49 -1.12 1.68
N PRO A 104 10.92 -0.24 2.53
CA PRO A 104 9.58 0.28 2.33
C PRO A 104 9.43 0.89 0.93
N SER A 105 8.19 0.98 0.45
CA SER A 105 7.90 1.68 -0.80
C SER A 105 8.21 3.17 -0.70
N THR A 106 8.63 3.74 -1.83
CA THR A 106 8.77 5.18 -2.02
C THR A 106 7.38 5.81 -2.08
N LEU A 107 7.10 6.80 -1.23
CA LEU A 107 5.82 7.52 -1.23
C LEU A 107 5.92 8.77 -2.11
N VAL A 108 5.05 8.85 -3.11
CA VAL A 108 4.95 9.99 -4.02
C VAL A 108 3.56 10.56 -3.95
N ASP A 109 3.47 11.83 -3.60
CA ASP A 109 2.24 12.60 -3.56
C ASP A 109 1.96 13.22 -4.92
N LEU A 110 0.81 12.86 -5.48
CA LEU A 110 0.34 13.27 -6.82
C LEU A 110 -0.95 14.07 -6.74
N THR A 111 -1.28 14.62 -5.56
CA THR A 111 -2.48 15.40 -5.32
C THR A 111 -2.36 16.85 -5.83
N GLY A 112 -1.13 17.32 -6.03
CA GLY A 112 -0.81 18.66 -6.51
C GLY A 112 -0.46 18.71 -8.01
N PRO A 113 -0.06 19.90 -8.50
CA PRO A 113 0.32 20.09 -9.90
C PRO A 113 1.65 19.42 -10.28
N MET A 114 2.50 19.10 -9.30
CA MET A 114 3.80 18.46 -9.49
C MET A 114 3.96 17.32 -8.47
N PRO A 115 4.62 16.20 -8.82
CA PRO A 115 4.89 15.11 -7.87
C PRO A 115 5.78 15.56 -6.72
N VAL A 116 5.41 15.18 -5.49
CA VAL A 116 6.21 15.44 -4.29
C VAL A 116 6.64 14.13 -3.66
N LEU A 117 7.95 13.96 -3.48
CA LEU A 117 8.51 12.79 -2.81
C LEU A 117 8.37 12.95 -1.28
N GLN A 118 7.53 12.11 -0.66
CA GLN A 118 7.26 12.15 0.79
C GLN A 118 8.21 11.22 1.58
N ARG A 119 8.61 10.08 0.97
CA ARG A 119 9.51 9.09 1.60
C ARG A 119 10.28 8.31 0.54
N ARG A 120 11.53 7.96 0.81
CA ARG A 120 12.35 6.99 0.05
C ARG A 120 12.50 5.67 0.78
#